data_AF-A0A2H9PLM4-F1
#
_entry.id   AF-A0A2H9PLM4-F1
#
_cell.length_a   1.000
_cell.length_b   1.000
_cell.length_c   1.000
_cell.angle_alpha   90.00
_cell.angle_beta   90.00
_cell.angle_gamma   90.00
#
_symmetry.space_group_name_H-M   'P 1'
#
loop_
_entity.id
_entity.type
_entity.pdbx_description
1 polymer ?
#
loop_
_entity_poly.entity_id
_entity_poly.type
_entity_poly.pdbx_seq_one_letter_code
_entity_poly.pdbx_strand_id
1 'polypeptide(L)'
;MGTMIAYDYRNVKAKGLNKEQVIDEEKLKSYFFDEDFENLALLDKINLNYTFLDVSLLYPGCGADIFFPLIYLEKLFPTITKAKLIFVDSEDNLGLIKTVLDEVGVSFSEKDDYLSFYWKEKLITLHFFTSPIEDYLPNLENFSIYFEKAFRIMRDRIPNYEKKIYSKLNKGGVIISDTGFEEMNLSTVAVPLELSSYGEMIIGIKEEK
;
A
#
# COMPACT_ATOMS: atom_id res chain seq x y z
N MET A 1 14.49 9.24 -22.60
CA MET A 1 15.47 9.02 -21.50
C MET A 1 14.64 8.56 -20.32
N GLY A 2 14.91 7.37 -19.76
CA GLY A 2 14.16 6.91 -18.59
C GLY A 2 14.52 7.78 -17.39
N THR A 3 13.54 8.42 -16.78
CA THR A 3 13.70 9.11 -15.50
C THR A 3 14.06 8.05 -14.45
N MET A 4 15.13 8.22 -13.69
CA MET A 4 15.47 7.30 -12.61
C MET A 4 15.02 7.95 -11.30
N ILE A 5 14.16 7.26 -10.55
CA ILE A 5 13.79 7.69 -9.20
C ILE A 5 14.83 7.10 -8.26
N ALA A 6 15.64 7.96 -7.65
CA ALA A 6 16.66 7.58 -6.68
C ALA A 6 16.28 8.14 -5.32
N TYR A 7 16.42 7.30 -4.29
CA TYR A 7 16.22 7.69 -2.90
C TYR A 7 17.58 7.93 -2.25
N ASP A 8 17.80 9.15 -1.77
CA ASP A 8 18.96 9.46 -0.94
C ASP A 8 18.61 9.23 0.52
N TYR A 9 19.19 8.20 1.14
CA TYR A 9 18.93 7.92 2.55
C TYR A 9 19.40 9.07 3.45
N ARG A 10 18.51 9.54 4.34
CA ARG A 10 18.82 10.49 5.40
C ARG A 10 18.45 9.87 6.75
N ASN A 11 19.29 10.08 7.75
CA ASN A 11 18.98 9.66 9.12
C ASN A 11 17.93 10.60 9.73
N VAL A 12 16.66 10.35 9.44
CA VAL A 12 15.52 11.15 9.92
C VAL A 12 15.11 10.73 11.33
N LYS A 13 14.96 11.72 12.22
CA LYS A 13 14.45 11.51 13.58
C LYS A 13 12.94 11.74 13.63
N ALA A 14 12.25 10.96 14.46
CA ALA A 14 10.84 11.15 14.74
C ALA A 14 10.56 12.56 15.31
N LYS A 15 9.54 13.23 14.76
CA LYS A 15 9.12 14.59 15.15
C LYS A 15 7.80 14.60 15.93
N GLY A 16 7.20 13.42 16.15
CA GLY A 16 5.88 13.27 16.74
C GLY A 16 4.76 13.29 15.69
N LEU A 17 3.52 13.20 16.15
CA LEU A 17 2.34 13.24 15.28
C LEU A 17 1.91 14.69 15.05
N ASN A 18 1.74 15.08 13.78
CA ASN A 18 1.10 16.33 13.41
C ASN A 18 -0.07 16.08 12.45
N LYS A 19 -1.30 16.37 12.88
CA LYS A 19 -2.49 16.23 12.03
C LYS A 19 -2.62 17.40 11.03
N GLU A 20 -2.06 18.55 11.36
CA GLU A 20 -2.13 19.80 10.58
C GLU A 20 -0.98 19.93 9.57
N GLN A 21 -0.18 18.88 9.39
CA GLN A 21 0.91 18.90 8.43
C GLN A 21 0.39 19.06 6.99
N VAL A 22 1.09 19.90 6.23
CA VAL A 22 0.82 20.13 4.81
C VAL A 22 1.79 19.27 4.01
N ILE A 23 1.24 18.45 3.13
CA ILE A 23 2.03 17.61 2.24
C ILE A 23 2.59 18.47 1.12
N ASP A 24 3.89 18.36 0.86
CA ASP A 24 4.52 18.95 -0.32
C ASP A 24 4.14 18.12 -1.55
N GLU A 25 3.10 18.54 -2.27
CA GLU A 25 2.57 17.85 -3.45
C GLU A 25 3.55 17.84 -4.63
N GLU A 26 4.40 18.87 -4.77
CA GLU A 26 5.43 18.90 -5.82
C GLU A 26 6.50 17.84 -5.53
N LYS A 27 6.93 17.77 -4.27
CA LYS A 27 7.89 16.75 -3.83
C LYS A 27 7.28 15.35 -3.88
N LEU A 28 6.01 15.19 -3.49
CA LEU A 28 5.29 13.93 -3.60
C LEU A 28 5.28 13.44 -5.06
N LYS A 29 4.92 14.30 -6.02
CA LYS A 29 4.93 13.97 -7.45
C LYS A 29 6.29 13.48 -7.92
N SER A 30 7.38 14.02 -7.39
CA SER A 30 8.75 13.63 -7.79
C SER A 30 9.12 12.17 -7.46
N TYR A 31 8.36 11.48 -6.61
CA TYR A 31 8.55 10.07 -6.28
C TYR A 31 7.83 9.11 -7.22
N PHE A 32 7.18 9.63 -8.25
CA PHE A 32 6.47 8.85 -9.24
C PHE A 32 7.06 9.13 -10.63
N PHE A 33 6.91 8.15 -11.53
CA PHE A 33 6.99 8.46 -12.94
C PHE A 33 5.78 9.34 -13.31
N ASP A 34 5.99 10.32 -14.21
CA ASP A 34 4.93 11.29 -14.56
C ASP A 34 3.63 10.59 -14.97
N GLU A 35 3.72 9.55 -15.81
CA GLU A 35 2.57 8.76 -16.28
C GLU A 35 1.89 8.00 -15.13
N ASP A 36 2.65 7.37 -14.24
CA ASP A 36 2.09 6.69 -13.07
C ASP A 36 1.31 7.68 -12.18
N PHE A 37 1.88 8.87 -11.95
CA PHE A 37 1.24 9.90 -11.12
C PHE A 37 -0.04 10.43 -11.75
N GLU A 38 -0.02 10.71 -13.07
CA GLU A 38 -1.20 11.17 -13.81
C GLU A 38 -2.32 10.12 -13.79
N ASN A 39 -1.96 8.84 -13.91
CA ASN A 39 -2.92 7.74 -13.88
C ASN A 39 -3.60 7.57 -12.51
N LEU A 40 -3.02 8.07 -11.40
CA LEU A 40 -3.68 8.03 -10.09
C LEU A 40 -5.01 8.81 -10.04
N ALA A 41 -5.23 9.77 -10.95
CA ALA A 41 -6.51 10.46 -11.08
C ALA A 41 -7.63 9.53 -11.60
N LEU A 42 -7.30 8.41 -12.24
CA LEU A 42 -8.27 7.41 -12.71
C LEU A 42 -8.95 6.68 -11.54
N LEU A 43 -8.33 6.65 -10.37
CA LEU A 43 -8.92 6.08 -9.15
C LEU A 43 -10.20 6.80 -8.73
N ASP A 44 -10.33 8.10 -9.03
CA ASP A 44 -11.52 8.90 -8.69
C ASP A 44 -12.79 8.44 -9.44
N LYS A 45 -12.63 7.62 -10.49
CA LYS A 45 -13.74 7.02 -11.26
C LYS A 45 -14.21 5.69 -10.67
N ILE A 46 -13.49 5.13 -9.70
CA ILE A 46 -13.79 3.85 -9.09
C ILE A 46 -14.55 4.12 -7.81
N ASN A 47 -15.78 3.62 -7.71
CA ASN A 47 -16.57 3.74 -6.49
C ASN A 47 -16.66 2.37 -5.81
N LEU A 48 -16.03 2.25 -4.64
CA LEU A 48 -16.18 1.09 -3.77
C LEU A 48 -17.17 1.45 -2.66
N ASN A 49 -18.27 0.69 -2.56
CA ASN A 49 -19.18 0.77 -1.42
C ASN A 49 -18.55 0.09 -0.19
N TYR A 50 -17.49 0.71 0.33
CA TYR A 50 -16.71 0.21 1.45
C TYR A 50 -16.91 1.14 2.66
N THR A 51 -17.42 0.61 3.77
CA THR A 51 -17.86 1.44 4.91
C THR A 51 -17.00 1.27 6.16
N PHE A 52 -15.88 0.56 6.07
CA PHE A 52 -15.01 0.36 7.22
C PHE A 52 -14.30 1.68 7.59
N LEU A 53 -14.29 1.98 8.88
CA LEU A 53 -13.59 3.15 9.44
C LEU A 53 -12.13 2.81 9.78
N ASP A 54 -11.87 1.56 10.16
CA ASP A 54 -10.58 1.04 10.56
C ASP A 54 -10.25 -0.17 9.69
N VAL A 55 -9.07 -0.18 9.08
CA VAL A 55 -8.62 -1.28 8.20
C VAL A 55 -7.20 -1.71 8.52
N SER A 56 -6.86 -2.92 8.10
CA SER A 56 -5.47 -3.35 7.90
C SER A 56 -5.20 -3.61 6.43
N LEU A 57 -4.07 -3.12 5.93
CA LEU A 57 -3.59 -3.29 4.56
C LEU A 57 -2.27 -4.05 4.59
N LEU A 58 -2.18 -5.18 3.89
CA LEU A 58 -0.94 -5.91 3.65
C LEU A 58 -0.32 -5.46 2.31
N TYR A 59 0.96 -5.11 2.34
CA TYR A 59 1.75 -4.81 1.14
C TYR A 59 3.07 -5.59 1.14
N PRO A 60 3.14 -6.72 0.44
CA PRO A 60 4.37 -7.50 0.29
C PRO A 60 5.27 -6.92 -0.82
N GLY A 61 6.59 -7.01 -0.65
CA GLY A 61 7.58 -6.49 -1.60
C GLY A 61 7.47 -4.99 -1.81
N CYS A 62 7.12 -4.27 -0.75
CA CYS A 62 6.84 -2.83 -0.79
C CYS A 62 8.08 -1.96 -1.05
N GLY A 63 9.30 -2.47 -0.83
CA GLY A 63 10.52 -1.66 -0.87
C GLY A 63 10.40 -0.42 0.02
N ALA A 64 10.67 0.75 -0.55
CA ALA A 64 10.44 2.05 0.08
C ALA A 64 9.12 2.72 -0.34
N ASP A 65 8.26 2.04 -1.10
CA ASP A 65 7.01 2.58 -1.62
C ASP A 65 5.92 2.65 -0.54
N ILE A 66 5.78 3.83 0.03
CA ILE A 66 4.72 4.16 0.97
C ILE A 66 3.58 4.94 0.31
N PHE A 67 3.81 5.60 -0.82
CA PHE A 67 2.86 6.59 -1.35
C PHE A 67 1.75 5.97 -2.20
N PHE A 68 2.03 4.94 -3.00
CA PHE A 68 0.97 4.26 -3.73
C PHE A 68 -0.15 3.74 -2.80
N PRO A 69 0.13 2.91 -1.77
CA PRO A 69 -0.93 2.42 -0.90
C PRO A 69 -1.65 3.54 -0.14
N LEU A 70 -0.95 4.63 0.23
CA LEU A 70 -1.59 5.79 0.87
C LEU A 70 -2.56 6.52 -0.05
N ILE A 71 -2.19 6.74 -1.31
CA ILE A 71 -3.05 7.40 -2.31
C ILE A 71 -4.25 6.50 -2.66
N TYR A 72 -4.05 5.20 -2.78
CA TYR A 72 -5.14 4.25 -2.99
C TYR A 72 -6.11 4.24 -1.80
N LEU A 73 -5.61 4.25 -0.57
CA LEU A 73 -6.44 4.36 0.64
C LEU A 73 -7.24 5.67 0.67
N GLU A 74 -6.62 6.79 0.30
CA GLU A 74 -7.28 8.09 0.21
C GLU A 74 -8.44 8.08 -0.78
N LYS A 75 -8.18 7.64 -2.02
CA LYS A 75 -9.12 7.79 -3.13
C LYS A 75 -10.21 6.71 -3.14
N LEU A 76 -9.86 5.46 -2.89
CA LEU A 76 -10.81 4.34 -2.98
C LEU A 76 -11.62 4.14 -1.70
N PHE A 77 -11.12 4.63 -0.57
CA PHE A 77 -11.71 4.36 0.74
C PHE A 77 -11.81 5.64 1.60
N PRO A 78 -12.57 6.66 1.12
CA PRO A 78 -12.60 7.96 1.75
C PRO A 78 -13.11 7.93 3.21
N THR A 79 -13.95 6.95 3.58
CA THR A 79 -14.51 6.81 4.93
C THR A 79 -13.51 6.30 5.97
N ILE A 80 -12.36 5.76 5.57
CA ILE A 80 -11.36 5.25 6.51
C ILE A 80 -10.80 6.40 7.34
N THR A 81 -10.78 6.22 8.65
CA THR A 81 -10.15 7.16 9.59
C THR A 81 -8.84 6.63 10.15
N LYS A 82 -8.65 5.31 10.20
CA LYS A 82 -7.41 4.66 10.64
C LYS A 82 -7.02 3.49 9.74
N ALA A 83 -5.74 3.37 9.45
CA ALA A 83 -5.20 2.22 8.71
C ALA A 83 -3.95 1.67 9.39
N LYS A 84 -3.93 0.35 9.62
CA LYS A 84 -2.72 -0.41 9.95
C LYS A 84 -2.10 -0.90 8.65
N LEU A 85 -0.96 -0.34 8.25
CA LEU A 85 -0.18 -0.84 7.12
C LEU A 85 0.78 -1.92 7.64
N ILE A 86 0.76 -3.07 6.97
CA ILE A 86 1.61 -4.22 7.23
C ILE A 86 2.50 -4.36 6.00
N PHE A 87 3.70 -3.78 6.09
CA PHE A 87 4.68 -3.81 5.03
C PHE A 87 5.64 -4.96 5.28
N VAL A 88 5.88 -5.76 4.26
CA VAL A 88 6.74 -6.94 4.35
C VAL A 88 7.71 -6.90 3.18
N ASP A 89 8.99 -6.86 3.48
CA ASP A 89 10.04 -6.83 2.46
C ASP A 89 11.27 -7.61 2.92
N SER A 90 12.01 -8.19 1.98
CA SER A 90 13.26 -8.88 2.28
C SER A 90 14.39 -7.93 2.70
N GLU A 91 14.29 -6.65 2.32
CA GLU A 91 15.29 -5.61 2.61
C GLU A 91 14.76 -4.61 3.65
N ASP A 92 15.64 -4.13 4.54
CA ASP A 92 15.29 -3.11 5.52
C ASP A 92 15.23 -1.73 4.87
N ASN A 93 14.04 -1.38 4.38
CA ASN A 93 13.76 -0.10 3.72
C ASN A 93 13.10 0.93 4.64
N LEU A 94 12.95 0.63 5.94
CA LEU A 94 12.26 1.50 6.88
C LEU A 94 12.92 2.88 6.98
N GLY A 95 14.26 2.93 6.91
CA GLY A 95 15.02 4.18 6.89
C GLY A 95 14.72 5.06 5.67
N LEU A 96 14.53 4.45 4.50
CA LEU A 96 14.15 5.16 3.28
C LEU A 96 12.70 5.64 3.37
N ILE A 97 11.77 4.82 3.88
CA ILE A 97 10.38 5.22 4.11
C ILE A 97 10.31 6.47 5.00
N LYS A 98 11.07 6.48 6.10
CA LYS A 98 11.17 7.68 6.97
C LYS A 98 11.70 8.90 6.22
N THR A 99 12.67 8.70 5.35
CA THR A 99 13.25 9.78 4.54
C THR A 99 12.21 10.38 3.60
N VAL A 100 11.49 9.54 2.84
CA VAL A 100 10.52 10.05 1.86
C VAL A 100 9.32 10.70 2.53
N LEU A 101 8.85 10.16 3.68
CA LEU A 101 7.82 10.80 4.49
C LEU A 101 8.27 12.20 4.94
N ASP A 102 9.50 12.33 5.46
CA ASP A 102 10.04 13.62 5.89
C ASP A 102 10.16 14.63 4.76
N GLU A 103 10.59 14.19 3.57
CA GLU A 103 10.76 15.05 2.40
C GLU A 103 9.44 15.64 1.90
N VAL A 104 8.34 14.88 2.00
CA VAL A 104 7.01 15.41 1.66
C VAL A 104 6.33 16.15 2.82
N GLY A 105 7.05 16.39 3.92
CA GLY A 105 6.54 17.14 5.08
C GLY A 105 5.72 16.30 6.06
N VAL A 106 5.71 14.97 5.94
CA VAL A 106 5.02 14.07 6.88
C VAL A 106 5.90 13.83 8.11
N SER A 107 5.44 14.35 9.24
CA SER A 107 5.96 14.01 10.57
C SER A 107 5.38 12.69 11.08
N PHE A 108 6.21 11.95 11.82
CA PHE A 108 5.84 10.68 12.41
C PHE A 108 6.33 10.55 13.85
N SER A 109 5.60 9.74 14.62
CA SER A 109 6.09 9.14 15.86
C SER A 109 6.62 7.74 15.58
N GLU A 110 7.61 7.32 16.35
CA GLU A 110 8.24 6.00 16.24
C GLU A 110 8.18 5.29 17.59
N LYS A 111 7.85 4.00 17.55
CA LYS A 111 8.06 3.03 18.64
C LYS A 111 8.82 1.84 18.09
N ASP A 112 9.31 0.98 18.99
CA ASP A 112 10.20 -0.14 18.65
C ASP A 112 9.69 -1.02 17.50
N ASP A 113 8.37 -1.12 17.31
CA ASP A 113 7.73 -2.02 16.35
C ASP A 113 6.86 -1.33 15.28
N TYR A 114 6.72 0.01 15.29
CA TYR A 114 5.93 0.73 14.29
C TYR A 114 6.23 2.24 14.19
N LEU A 115 5.85 2.79 13.03
CA LEU A 115 5.68 4.23 12.82
C LEU A 115 4.19 4.59 12.87
N SER A 116 3.87 5.76 13.40
CA SER A 116 2.55 6.36 13.24
C SER A 116 2.66 7.77 12.69
N PHE A 117 1.75 8.13 11.79
CA PHE A 117 1.69 9.45 11.16
C PHE A 117 0.29 9.74 10.65
N TYR A 118 0.00 11.00 10.31
CA TYR A 118 -1.23 11.36 9.63
C TYR A 118 -1.03 11.43 8.11
N TRP A 119 -1.94 10.86 7.34
CA TRP A 119 -2.02 11.08 5.90
C TRP A 119 -3.38 11.67 5.57
N LYS A 120 -3.42 12.96 5.23
CA LYS A 120 -4.66 13.72 4.92
C LYS A 120 -5.79 13.37 5.91
N GLU A 121 -5.55 13.69 7.18
CA GLU A 121 -6.41 13.43 8.35
C GLU A 121 -6.60 11.96 8.80
N LYS A 122 -6.18 10.97 8.00
CA LYS A 122 -6.23 9.55 8.38
C LYS A 122 -5.03 9.21 9.26
N LEU A 123 -5.26 8.52 10.37
CA LEU A 123 -4.19 8.02 11.22
C LEU A 123 -3.64 6.72 10.64
N ILE A 124 -2.37 6.73 10.27
CA ILE A 124 -1.68 5.57 9.72
C ILE A 124 -0.75 5.01 10.80
N THR A 125 -0.78 3.69 10.97
CA THR A 125 0.22 2.94 11.74
C THR A 125 0.89 1.96 10.81
N LEU A 126 2.19 2.12 10.57
CA LEU A 126 3.00 1.28 9.71
C LEU A 126 3.84 0.32 10.56
N HIS A 127 3.58 -0.97 10.40
CA HIS A 127 4.47 -2.04 10.83
C HIS A 127 5.28 -2.52 9.64
N PHE A 128 6.61 -2.50 9.76
CA PHE A 128 7.52 -2.96 8.72
C PHE A 128 8.22 -4.23 9.20
N PHE A 129 8.11 -5.30 8.41
CA PHE A 129 8.71 -6.60 8.70
C PHE A 129 9.80 -6.89 7.66
N THR A 130 11.05 -6.89 8.12
CA THR A 130 12.21 -7.28 7.30
C THR A 130 12.31 -8.80 7.26
N SER A 131 11.59 -9.41 6.32
CA SER A 131 11.52 -10.85 6.12
C SER A 131 11.00 -11.16 4.72
N PRO A 132 11.51 -12.21 4.05
CA PRO A 132 10.85 -12.75 2.87
C PRO A 132 9.39 -13.07 3.18
N ILE A 133 8.48 -12.75 2.26
CA ILE A 133 7.03 -12.91 2.51
C ILE A 133 6.67 -14.38 2.83
N GLU A 134 7.39 -15.35 2.28
CA GLU A 134 7.20 -16.77 2.55
C GLU A 134 7.34 -17.14 4.03
N ASP A 135 8.26 -16.48 4.73
CA ASP A 135 8.55 -16.69 6.15
C ASP A 135 7.54 -15.95 7.04
N TYR A 136 6.96 -14.85 6.52
CA TYR A 136 5.94 -14.09 7.22
C TYR A 136 4.54 -14.71 7.10
N LEU A 137 4.21 -15.35 5.97
CA LEU A 137 2.89 -15.94 5.69
C LEU A 137 2.30 -16.81 6.83
N PRO A 138 3.07 -17.67 7.53
CA PRO A 138 2.55 -18.44 8.66
C PRO A 138 2.01 -17.57 9.81
N ASN A 139 2.60 -16.40 10.04
CA ASN A 139 2.26 -15.46 11.12
C ASN A 139 1.29 -14.37 10.66
N LEU A 140 0.91 -14.35 9.38
CA LEU A 140 0.04 -13.35 8.80
C LEU A 140 -1.32 -13.33 9.51
N GLU A 141 -1.63 -12.21 10.14
CA GLU A 141 -2.95 -11.93 10.72
C GLU A 141 -3.98 -11.75 9.60
N ASN A 142 -5.27 -11.79 9.96
CA ASN A 142 -6.29 -11.42 8.99
C ASN A 142 -6.22 -9.94 8.65
N PHE A 143 -6.50 -9.60 7.39
CA PHE A 143 -6.42 -8.22 6.90
C PHE A 143 -7.60 -7.84 6.01
N SER A 144 -7.83 -6.55 5.89
CA SER A 144 -8.96 -5.99 5.13
C SER A 144 -8.62 -5.72 3.67
N ILE A 145 -7.38 -5.32 3.39
CA ILE A 145 -6.92 -4.95 2.05
C ILE A 145 -5.61 -5.66 1.75
N TYR A 146 -5.53 -6.33 0.61
CA TYR A 146 -4.28 -6.73 -0.01
C TYR A 146 -3.92 -5.71 -1.08
N PHE A 147 -2.69 -5.22 -1.07
CA PHE A 147 -2.17 -4.32 -2.08
C PHE A 147 -0.87 -4.89 -2.64
N GLU A 148 -0.72 -4.97 -3.95
CA GLU A 148 0.57 -5.23 -4.59
C GLU A 148 0.78 -4.36 -5.82
N LYS A 149 2.04 -3.98 -6.06
CA LYS A 149 2.51 -3.36 -7.29
C LYS A 149 3.84 -4.01 -7.67
N ALA A 150 3.98 -4.43 -8.93
CA ALA A 150 5.16 -5.07 -9.50
C ALA A 150 5.71 -6.29 -8.74
N PHE A 151 4.81 -7.10 -8.15
CA PHE A 151 5.18 -8.19 -7.24
C PHE A 151 5.24 -9.59 -7.90
N ARG A 152 4.81 -9.72 -9.17
CA ARG A 152 4.65 -11.00 -9.91
C ARG A 152 5.80 -12.00 -9.74
N ILE A 153 7.04 -11.56 -9.94
CA ILE A 153 8.21 -12.47 -9.92
C ILE A 153 8.39 -13.12 -8.55
N MET A 154 8.12 -12.39 -7.46
CA MET A 154 8.21 -12.91 -6.10
C MET A 154 7.00 -13.80 -5.79
N ARG A 155 5.79 -13.32 -6.13
CA ARG A 155 4.53 -14.04 -5.96
C ARG A 155 4.54 -15.43 -6.61
N ASP A 156 4.90 -15.50 -7.90
CA ASP A 156 4.78 -16.71 -8.71
C ASP A 156 5.76 -17.82 -8.27
N ARG A 157 6.81 -17.47 -7.52
CA ARG A 157 7.73 -18.44 -6.92
C ARG A 157 7.16 -19.14 -5.69
N ILE A 158 6.11 -18.60 -5.09
CA ILE A 158 5.55 -19.10 -3.83
C ILE A 158 4.33 -19.99 -4.12
N PRO A 159 4.39 -21.30 -3.81
CA PRO A 159 3.28 -22.20 -4.09
C PRO A 159 2.00 -21.78 -3.36
N ASN A 160 0.89 -21.72 -4.11
CA ASN A 160 -0.45 -21.37 -3.63
C ASN A 160 -0.50 -20.00 -2.92
N TYR A 161 0.36 -19.06 -3.32
CA TYR A 161 0.45 -17.73 -2.68
C TYR A 161 -0.91 -17.05 -2.58
N GLU A 162 -1.60 -16.90 -3.70
CA GLU A 162 -2.89 -16.21 -3.77
C GLU A 162 -3.92 -16.88 -2.85
N LYS A 163 -3.96 -18.22 -2.80
CA LYS A 163 -4.85 -18.96 -1.87
C LYS A 163 -4.55 -18.65 -0.41
N LYS A 164 -3.26 -18.52 -0.05
CA LYS A 164 -2.86 -18.15 1.32
C LYS A 164 -3.33 -16.73 1.64
N ILE A 165 -3.11 -15.78 0.74
CA ILE A 165 -3.60 -14.40 0.87
C ILE A 165 -5.13 -14.37 1.00
N TYR A 166 -5.86 -15.01 0.08
CA TYR A 166 -7.32 -15.07 0.10
C TYR A 166 -7.87 -15.70 1.38
N SER A 167 -7.20 -16.71 1.95
CA SER A 167 -7.63 -17.34 3.21
C SER A 167 -7.55 -16.41 4.42
N LYS A 168 -6.63 -15.44 4.40
CA LYS A 168 -6.40 -14.44 5.46
C LYS A 168 -7.16 -13.13 5.22
N LEU A 169 -7.59 -12.87 3.99
CA LEU A 169 -8.42 -11.73 3.66
C LEU A 169 -9.78 -11.82 4.39
N ASN A 170 -10.16 -10.75 5.07
CA ASN A 170 -11.44 -10.64 5.77
C ASN A 170 -12.62 -10.78 4.80
N LYS A 171 -13.80 -11.16 5.33
CA LYS A 171 -15.04 -11.08 4.54
C LYS A 171 -15.29 -9.62 4.12
N GLY A 172 -15.69 -9.42 2.87
CA GLY A 172 -15.79 -8.09 2.27
C GLY A 172 -14.43 -7.44 2.00
N GLY A 173 -13.30 -8.09 2.28
CA GLY A 173 -11.97 -7.54 2.05
C GLY A 173 -11.66 -7.34 0.56
N VAL A 174 -10.70 -6.46 0.27
CA VAL A 174 -10.37 -6.03 -1.09
C VAL A 174 -8.97 -6.50 -1.48
N ILE A 175 -8.82 -7.00 -2.69
CA ILE A 175 -7.53 -7.25 -3.36
C ILE A 175 -7.35 -6.16 -4.41
N ILE A 176 -6.21 -5.48 -4.34
CA ILE A 176 -5.76 -4.50 -5.31
C ILE A 176 -4.42 -5.03 -5.83
N SER A 177 -4.40 -5.47 -7.08
CA SER A 177 -3.21 -6.08 -7.67
C SER A 177 -2.99 -5.56 -9.08
N ASP A 178 -1.79 -5.06 -9.36
CA ASP A 178 -1.40 -4.67 -10.71
C ASP A 178 -1.00 -5.86 -11.60
N THR A 179 -0.78 -7.03 -11.02
CA THR A 179 -0.31 -8.24 -11.73
C THR A 179 -1.39 -9.32 -11.86
N GLY A 180 -2.65 -8.95 -11.68
CA GLY A 180 -3.79 -9.86 -11.67
C GLY A 180 -3.82 -10.72 -10.41
N PHE A 181 -4.90 -11.47 -10.23
CA PHE A 181 -5.02 -12.47 -9.16
C PHE A 181 -5.96 -13.55 -9.70
N GLU A 182 -5.51 -14.79 -9.79
CA GLU A 182 -6.29 -15.87 -10.40
C GLU A 182 -7.58 -16.13 -9.61
N GLU A 183 -8.67 -16.44 -10.34
CA GLU A 183 -10.03 -16.42 -9.80
C GLU A 183 -10.23 -17.30 -8.55
N MET A 184 -10.32 -16.63 -7.41
CA MET A 184 -11.05 -17.08 -6.22
C MET A 184 -12.37 -16.29 -6.15
N ASN A 185 -13.36 -16.68 -5.34
CA ASN A 185 -14.69 -16.05 -5.24
C ASN A 185 -14.62 -14.52 -4.92
N LEU A 186 -14.29 -13.72 -5.93
CA LEU A 186 -14.09 -12.28 -5.89
C LEU A 186 -15.09 -11.65 -6.86
N SER A 187 -15.85 -10.69 -6.35
CA SER A 187 -16.59 -9.78 -7.20
C SER A 187 -15.61 -8.72 -7.72
N THR A 188 -15.40 -8.65 -9.03
CA THR A 188 -14.48 -7.70 -9.64
C THR A 188 -15.15 -6.37 -9.94
N VAL A 189 -14.41 -5.29 -9.72
CA VAL A 189 -14.80 -3.94 -10.12
C VAL A 189 -14.05 -3.60 -11.40
N ALA A 190 -14.72 -2.97 -12.36
CA ALA A 190 -14.06 -2.52 -13.57
C ALA A 190 -13.01 -1.44 -13.22
N VAL A 191 -11.78 -1.65 -13.65
CA VAL A 191 -10.66 -0.75 -13.39
C VAL A 191 -9.95 -0.37 -14.69
N PRO A 192 -9.53 0.89 -14.84
CA PRO A 192 -8.67 1.31 -15.95
C PRO A 192 -7.35 0.52 -15.93
N LEU A 193 -6.97 -0.05 -17.08
CA LEU A 193 -5.77 -0.88 -17.20
C LEU A 193 -4.48 -0.05 -17.09
N GLU A 194 -4.58 1.25 -17.37
CA GLU A 194 -3.50 2.25 -17.26
C GLU A 194 -2.98 2.41 -15.82
N LEU A 195 -3.75 1.96 -14.82
CA LEU A 195 -3.30 1.89 -13.42
C LEU A 195 -2.26 0.78 -13.18
N SER A 196 -2.15 -0.20 -14.08
CA SER A 196 -1.24 -1.33 -13.95
C SER A 196 -0.06 -1.22 -14.91
N SER A 197 1.13 -1.48 -14.37
CA SER A 197 2.35 -1.60 -15.16
C SER A 197 2.36 -2.86 -16.05
N TYR A 198 1.51 -3.84 -15.76
CA TYR A 198 1.36 -5.10 -16.50
C TYR A 198 0.11 -5.14 -17.38
N GLY A 199 -0.78 -4.14 -17.31
CA GLY A 199 -2.07 -4.14 -17.99
C GLY A 199 -3.06 -5.17 -17.42
N GLU A 200 -2.84 -5.62 -16.18
CA GLU A 200 -3.60 -6.69 -15.54
C GLU A 200 -4.17 -6.24 -14.17
N MET A 201 -4.42 -4.93 -14.03
CA MET A 201 -4.99 -4.38 -12.81
C MET A 201 -6.29 -5.09 -12.45
N ILE A 202 -6.41 -5.48 -11.18
CA ILE A 202 -7.69 -5.91 -10.61
C ILE A 202 -7.99 -5.17 -9.31
N ILE A 203 -9.28 -4.91 -9.09
CA ILE A 203 -9.84 -4.67 -7.77
C ILE A 203 -10.92 -5.72 -7.54
N GLY A 204 -10.64 -6.68 -6.66
CA GLY A 204 -11.53 -7.80 -6.34
C GLY A 204 -12.02 -7.73 -4.90
N ILE A 205 -13.32 -7.94 -4.68
CA ILE A 205 -13.95 -7.91 -3.36
C ILE A 205 -14.32 -9.34 -2.97
N LYS A 206 -13.85 -9.80 -1.81
CA LYS A 206 -14.18 -11.13 -1.28
C LYS A 206 -15.63 -11.20 -0.85
N GLU A 207 -16.39 -12.09 -1.49
CA GLU A 207 -17.82 -12.26 -1.23
C GLU A 207 -18.12 -12.67 0.21
N GLU A 208 -19.23 -12.15 0.74
CA GLU A 208 -19.83 -12.57 2.01
C GLU A 208 -20.63 -13.86 1.83
N LYS A 209 -19.97 -15.02 1.67
CA LYS A 209 -20.64 -16.33 1.82
C LYS A 209 -20.48 -16.87 3.24
#